data_AF-A0A382B807-F1
#
_entry.id   AF-A0A382B807-F1
#
_cell.length_a   1.000
_cell.length_b   1.000
_cell.length_c   1.000
_cell.angle_alpha   90.00
_cell.angle_beta   90.00
_cell.angle_gamma   90.00
#
_symmetry.space_group_name_H-M   'P 1'
#
loop_
_entity.id
_entity.type
_entity.pdbx_description
1 polymer ?
#
loop_
_entity_poly.entity_id
_entity_poly.type
_entity_poly.pdbx_seq_one_letter_code
_entity_poly.pdbx_strand_id
1 'polypeptide(L)'
;MAYFLLRFLFLGILYFWPSAIAQDTDLEFSDYDKEIAAIEKELMSELSVWDYSTDLRLGGGYKENVTLSAFAEESSPFAAIGFDFMAIRIPLAEDGVEVTVFGALDERRYLDAESVDSEQSGLLNVSLEKSLSQHW
;
A
#
# COMPACT_ATOMS: atom_id res chain seq x y z
N MET A 1 41.43 29.48 -66.78
CA MET A 1 42.07 28.95 -65.55
C MET A 1 41.44 29.45 -64.24
N ALA A 2 40.37 30.27 -64.21
CA ALA A 2 39.80 30.75 -62.93
C ALA A 2 38.58 29.93 -62.42
N TYR A 3 37.84 29.26 -63.32
CA TYR A 3 36.60 28.53 -62.96
C TYR A 3 36.82 27.11 -62.41
N PHE A 4 38.01 26.53 -62.62
CA PHE A 4 38.32 25.16 -62.17
C PHE A 4 38.78 25.13 -60.71
N LEU A 5 39.49 26.17 -60.25
CA LEU A 5 39.96 26.30 -58.87
C LEU A 5 38.82 26.68 -57.90
N LEU A 6 37.83 27.46 -58.35
CA LEU A 6 36.70 27.88 -57.52
C LEU A 6 35.77 26.69 -57.15
N ARG A 7 35.64 25.69 -58.04
CA ARG A 7 34.82 24.49 -57.79
C ARG A 7 35.42 23.54 -56.77
N PHE A 8 36.75 23.46 -56.69
CA PHE A 8 37.42 22.63 -55.66
C PHE A 8 37.38 23.26 -54.28
N LEU A 9 37.39 24.61 -54.19
CA LEU A 9 37.32 25.33 -52.93
C LEU A 9 35.91 25.23 -52.29
N PHE A 10 34.85 25.19 -53.11
CA PHE A 10 33.49 24.95 -52.63
C PHE A 10 33.22 23.49 -52.21
N LEU A 11 33.92 22.51 -52.80
CA LEU A 11 33.79 21.12 -52.38
C LEU A 11 34.49 20.84 -51.04
N GLY A 12 35.56 21.56 -50.71
CA GLY A 12 36.28 21.40 -49.43
C GLY A 12 35.50 21.92 -48.21
N ILE A 13 34.63 22.91 -48.40
CA ILE A 13 33.86 23.54 -47.30
C ILE A 13 32.62 22.70 -46.94
N LEU A 14 32.12 21.86 -47.84
CA LEU A 14 31.00 20.93 -47.56
C LEU A 14 31.42 19.63 -46.85
N TYR A 15 32.71 19.32 -46.81
CA TYR A 15 33.25 18.17 -46.05
C TYR A 15 33.52 18.47 -44.56
N PHE A 16 33.44 19.74 -44.16
CA PHE A 16 33.52 20.17 -42.77
C PHE A 16 32.12 20.49 -42.20
N TRP A 17 31.12 19.73 -42.60
CA TRP A 17 29.94 19.59 -41.75
C TRP A 17 30.42 18.79 -40.53
N PRO A 18 30.25 19.25 -39.29
CA PRO A 18 30.39 18.35 -38.17
C PRO A 18 29.34 17.26 -38.43
N SER A 19 29.79 16.07 -38.81
CA SER A 19 29.08 14.87 -38.42
C SER A 19 28.84 15.10 -36.94
N ALA A 20 27.61 15.45 -36.58
CA ALA A 20 27.14 15.31 -35.23
C ALA A 20 27.54 13.88 -34.92
N ILE A 21 28.57 13.75 -34.09
CA ILE A 21 28.86 12.52 -33.37
C ILE A 21 27.48 12.15 -32.88
N ALA A 22 26.92 11.08 -33.43
CA ALA A 22 25.69 10.53 -32.92
C ALA A 22 26.01 10.36 -31.44
N GLN A 23 25.45 11.26 -30.62
CA GLN A 23 25.55 11.16 -29.18
C GLN A 23 25.10 9.74 -28.93
N ASP A 24 25.98 8.94 -28.33
CA ASP A 24 25.84 7.51 -28.18
C ASP A 24 24.67 7.29 -27.21
N THR A 25 23.45 7.49 -27.73
CA THR A 25 22.21 7.55 -26.95
C THR A 25 21.99 6.24 -26.24
N ASP A 26 22.46 5.14 -26.83
CA ASP A 26 22.36 3.80 -26.26
C ASP A 26 23.18 3.66 -24.97
N LEU A 27 24.32 4.35 -24.84
CA LEU A 27 25.11 4.35 -23.61
C LEU A 27 24.46 5.22 -22.52
N GLU A 28 23.98 6.41 -22.86
CA GLU A 28 23.27 7.29 -21.92
C GLU A 28 21.96 6.66 -21.43
N PHE A 29 21.15 6.06 -22.31
CA PHE A 29 19.93 5.35 -21.90
C PHE A 29 20.21 4.16 -21.00
N SER A 30 21.28 3.38 -21.26
CA SER A 30 21.64 2.25 -20.39
C SER A 30 22.11 2.68 -18.99
N ASP A 31 22.78 3.83 -18.89
CA ASP A 31 23.18 4.40 -17.61
C ASP A 31 21.96 4.91 -16.84
N TYR A 32 20.98 5.54 -17.51
CA TYR A 32 19.71 5.93 -16.88
C TYR A 32 18.88 4.72 -16.43
N ASP A 33 18.78 3.66 -17.23
CA ASP A 33 18.06 2.44 -16.84
C ASP A 33 18.68 1.79 -15.61
N LYS A 34 20.02 1.84 -15.50
CA LYS A 34 20.77 1.34 -14.35
C LYS A 34 20.57 2.19 -13.10
N GLU A 35 20.53 3.52 -13.25
CA GLU A 35 20.22 4.44 -12.14
C GLU A 35 18.78 4.25 -11.66
N ILE A 36 17.82 4.14 -12.58
CA ILE A 36 16.40 3.87 -12.25
C ILE A 36 16.26 2.55 -11.49
N ALA A 37 16.91 1.47 -11.96
CA ALA A 37 16.89 0.18 -11.28
C ALA A 37 17.55 0.21 -9.89
N ALA A 38 18.59 1.03 -9.71
CA ALA A 38 19.23 1.22 -8.41
C ALA A 38 18.31 1.97 -7.43
N ILE A 39 17.64 3.03 -7.89
CA ILE A 39 16.67 3.81 -7.11
C ILE A 39 15.45 2.96 -6.75
N GLU A 40 14.92 2.19 -7.69
CA GLU A 40 13.77 1.30 -7.46
C GLU A 40 14.09 0.22 -6.42
N LYS A 41 15.30 -0.36 -6.49
CA LYS A 41 15.78 -1.33 -5.51
C LYS A 41 15.94 -0.71 -4.11
N GLU A 42 16.44 0.51 -4.02
CA GLU A 42 16.57 1.24 -2.77
C GLU A 42 15.18 1.53 -2.16
N LEU A 43 14.24 2.03 -2.96
CA LEU A 43 12.86 2.28 -2.53
C LEU A 43 12.13 1.01 -2.05
N MET A 44 12.31 -0.10 -2.78
CA MET A 44 11.72 -1.39 -2.41
C MET A 44 12.30 -1.95 -1.11
N SER A 45 13.54 -1.58 -0.76
CA SER A 45 14.16 -1.97 0.51
C SER A 45 13.66 -1.17 1.71
N GLU A 46 13.19 0.06 1.47
CA GLU A 46 12.63 0.94 2.51
C GLU A 46 11.14 0.72 2.75
N LEU A 47 10.41 0.16 1.77
CA LEU A 47 8.99 -0.12 1.89
C LEU A 47 8.72 -1.34 2.80
N SER A 48 7.98 -1.12 3.89
CA SER A 48 7.40 -2.21 4.67
C SER A 48 6.34 -2.92 3.82
N VAL A 49 6.50 -4.24 3.65
CA VAL A 49 5.52 -5.10 2.95
C VAL A 49 4.17 -5.12 3.69
N TRP A 50 4.18 -4.83 4.99
CA TRP A 50 3.00 -4.82 5.84
C TRP A 50 2.64 -3.39 6.25
N ASP A 51 1.39 -3.03 5.98
CA ASP A 51 0.72 -1.90 6.59
C ASP A 51 -0.17 -2.43 7.74
N TYR A 52 -0.10 -1.80 8.90
CA TYR A 52 -0.90 -2.20 10.06
C TYR A 52 -1.47 -0.98 10.77
N SER A 53 -2.70 -1.11 11.24
CA SER A 53 -3.36 -0.13 12.09
C SER A 53 -3.98 -0.82 13.29
N THR A 54 -4.00 -0.10 14.41
CA THR A 54 -4.63 -0.56 15.65
C THR A 54 -5.38 0.59 16.28
N ASP A 55 -6.60 0.34 16.70
CA ASP A 55 -7.47 1.33 17.32
C ASP A 55 -7.92 0.82 18.68
N LEU A 56 -7.74 1.65 19.71
CA LEU A 56 -8.24 1.40 21.05
C LEU A 56 -9.41 2.33 21.33
N ARG A 57 -10.58 1.74 21.59
CA ARG A 57 -11.83 2.43 21.87
C ARG A 57 -12.17 2.29 23.35
N LEU A 58 -12.50 3.39 24.00
CA LEU A 58 -13.03 3.42 25.36
C LEU A 58 -14.36 4.16 25.32
N GLY A 59 -15.36 3.63 26.01
CA GLY A 59 -16.69 4.20 26.00
C GLY A 59 -17.46 3.90 27.26
N GLY A 60 -18.59 4.56 27.38
CA GLY A 60 -19.57 4.28 28.41
C GLY A 60 -20.93 4.77 27.95
N GLY A 61 -21.98 4.25 28.55
CA GLY A 61 -23.33 4.60 28.16
C GLY A 61 -24.37 3.94 29.04
N TYR A 62 -25.59 3.92 28.55
CA TYR A 62 -26.72 3.30 29.21
C TYR A 62 -27.40 2.36 28.22
N LYS A 63 -27.68 1.13 28.65
CA LYS A 63 -28.39 0.14 27.83
C LYS A 63 -29.72 -0.18 28.50
N GLU A 64 -30.79 0.11 27.77
CA GLU A 64 -32.14 -0.35 28.10
C GLU A 64 -32.24 -1.82 27.68
N ASN A 65 -32.69 -2.67 28.59
CA ASN A 65 -32.83 -4.11 28.39
C ASN A 65 -31.52 -4.88 28.05
N VAL A 66 -30.62 -4.99 29.02
CA VAL A 66 -29.37 -5.76 28.94
C VAL A 66 -29.61 -7.23 28.58
N THR A 67 -30.66 -7.85 29.12
CA THR A 67 -30.98 -9.27 28.93
C THR A 67 -31.66 -9.58 27.60
N LEU A 68 -32.08 -8.56 26.86
CA LEU A 68 -32.95 -8.69 25.69
C LEU A 68 -34.26 -9.45 26.00
N SER A 69 -34.70 -9.45 27.27
CA SER A 69 -35.88 -10.18 27.73
C SER A 69 -37.15 -9.34 27.59
N ALA A 70 -38.23 -9.94 27.13
CA ALA A 70 -39.55 -9.29 27.07
C ALA A 70 -40.30 -9.29 28.42
N PHE A 71 -39.82 -10.06 29.41
CA PHE A 71 -40.54 -10.30 30.68
C PHE A 71 -39.78 -9.80 31.91
N ALA A 72 -38.46 -9.66 31.80
CA ALA A 72 -37.57 -9.22 32.87
C ALA A 72 -36.55 -8.25 32.27
N GLU A 73 -37.06 -7.09 31.87
CA GLU A 73 -36.23 -6.01 31.35
C GLU A 73 -35.35 -5.46 32.46
N GLU A 74 -34.06 -5.36 32.18
CA GLU A 74 -33.06 -4.85 33.10
C GLU A 74 -32.25 -3.78 32.40
N SER A 75 -32.08 -2.63 33.03
CA SER A 75 -31.38 -1.49 32.47
C SER A 75 -30.14 -1.18 33.29
N SER A 76 -29.00 -1.01 32.64
CA SER A 76 -27.75 -0.72 33.35
C SER A 76 -26.91 0.31 32.61
N PRO A 77 -26.23 1.23 33.34
CA PRO A 77 -25.07 1.91 32.81
C PRO A 77 -23.96 0.89 32.53
N PHE A 78 -23.14 1.18 31.53
CA PHE A 78 -22.03 0.33 31.13
C PHE A 78 -20.75 1.11 30.88
N ALA A 79 -19.62 0.44 31.07
CA ALA A 79 -18.31 0.83 30.55
C ALA A 79 -17.93 -0.13 29.42
N ALA A 80 -17.24 0.35 28.39
CA ALA A 80 -16.85 -0.43 27.23
C ALA A 80 -15.38 -0.17 26.86
N ILE A 81 -14.72 -1.24 26.43
CA ILE A 81 -13.40 -1.23 25.82
C ILE A 81 -13.48 -2.00 24.50
N GLY A 82 -12.96 -1.42 23.44
CA GLY A 82 -12.87 -2.03 22.12
C GLY A 82 -11.43 -1.98 21.63
N PHE A 83 -11.00 -3.01 20.93
CA PHE A 83 -9.70 -3.11 20.31
C PHE A 83 -9.86 -3.62 18.88
N ASP A 84 -9.53 -2.78 17.91
CA ASP A 84 -9.55 -3.13 16.50
C ASP A 84 -8.12 -3.18 15.98
N PHE A 85 -7.86 -4.12 15.08
CA PHE A 85 -6.59 -4.21 14.38
C PHE A 85 -6.82 -4.59 12.93
N MET A 86 -5.98 -4.03 12.06
CA MET A 86 -5.97 -4.32 10.64
C MET A 86 -4.51 -4.50 10.21
N ALA A 87 -4.26 -5.49 9.37
CA ALA A 87 -2.97 -5.69 8.73
C ALA A 87 -3.18 -6.06 7.26
N ILE A 88 -2.55 -5.33 6.37
CA ILE A 88 -2.62 -5.54 4.93
C ILE A 88 -1.19 -5.75 4.43
N ARG A 89 -0.98 -6.87 3.73
CA ARG A 89 0.25 -7.11 2.99
C ARG A 89 0.10 -6.52 1.60
N ILE A 90 0.93 -5.54 1.27
CA ILE A 90 0.99 -4.99 -0.08
C ILE A 90 1.59 -6.05 -1.01
N PRO A 91 0.91 -6.44 -2.10
CA PRO A 91 1.43 -7.41 -3.05
C PRO A 91 2.53 -6.75 -3.88
N LEU A 92 3.77 -6.83 -3.39
CA LEU A 92 4.95 -6.48 -4.18
C LEU A 92 5.04 -7.44 -5.39
N ALA A 93 5.50 -6.90 -6.51
CA ALA A 93 5.37 -7.50 -7.85
C ALA A 93 5.91 -8.94 -8.00
N GLU A 94 6.76 -9.42 -7.10
CA GLU A 94 7.39 -10.74 -7.19
C GLU A 94 6.48 -11.89 -6.69
N ASP A 95 5.59 -11.65 -5.72
CA ASP A 95 4.79 -12.73 -5.10
C ASP A 95 3.32 -12.73 -5.55
N GLY A 96 2.77 -11.55 -5.85
CA GLY A 96 1.37 -11.36 -6.25
C GLY A 96 0.32 -11.78 -5.21
N VAL A 97 0.75 -12.05 -3.96
CA VAL A 97 -0.09 -12.47 -2.84
C VAL A 97 -0.49 -11.28 -1.99
N GLU A 98 -1.79 -11.05 -1.90
CA GLU A 98 -2.42 -10.10 -0.99
C GLU A 98 -2.95 -10.85 0.23
N VAL A 99 -2.64 -10.32 1.41
CA VAL A 99 -3.13 -10.85 2.68
C VAL A 99 -3.76 -9.70 3.44
N THR A 100 -5.03 -9.84 3.79
CA THR A 100 -5.76 -8.85 4.59
C THR A 100 -6.27 -9.53 5.84
N VAL A 101 -5.87 -9.00 6.99
CA VAL A 101 -6.31 -9.44 8.30
C VAL A 101 -7.04 -8.28 8.96
N PHE A 102 -8.24 -8.54 9.45
CA PHE A 102 -9.02 -7.60 10.24
C PHE A 102 -9.54 -8.30 11.48
N GLY A 103 -9.43 -7.64 12.62
CA GLY A 103 -10.07 -8.11 13.84
C GLY A 103 -10.60 -6.97 14.70
N ALA A 104 -11.67 -7.27 15.41
CA ALA A 104 -12.33 -6.38 16.35
C ALA A 104 -12.70 -7.17 17.59
N LEU A 105 -12.33 -6.66 18.77
CA LEU A 105 -12.64 -7.23 20.06
C LEU A 105 -13.34 -6.16 20.89
N ASP A 106 -14.53 -6.45 21.38
CA ASP A 106 -15.31 -5.53 22.21
C ASP A 106 -15.67 -6.21 23.53
N GLU A 107 -15.42 -5.54 24.65
CA GLU A 107 -15.89 -5.91 25.98
C GLU A 107 -16.71 -4.76 26.55
N ARG A 108 -17.89 -5.08 27.06
CA ARG A 108 -18.77 -4.18 27.78
C ARG A 108 -19.04 -4.74 29.16
N ARG A 109 -18.85 -3.93 30.20
CA ARG A 109 -19.15 -4.28 31.58
C ARG A 109 -20.33 -3.46 32.08
N TYR A 110 -21.30 -4.16 32.65
CA TYR A 110 -22.46 -3.56 33.29
C TYR A 110 -22.14 -3.25 34.76
N LEU A 111 -22.58 -2.10 35.22
CA LEU A 111 -22.27 -1.62 36.57
C LEU A 111 -23.43 -1.84 37.55
N ASP A 112 -24.64 -2.04 37.03
CA ASP A 112 -25.88 -2.15 37.80
C ASP A 112 -26.84 -3.09 37.07
N ALA A 113 -26.41 -4.35 36.91
CA ALA A 113 -27.23 -5.44 36.41
C ALA A 113 -26.97 -6.70 37.26
N GLU A 114 -28.03 -7.32 37.78
CA GLU A 114 -27.98 -8.56 38.56
C GLU A 114 -27.82 -9.81 37.67
N SER A 115 -28.31 -9.75 36.42
CA SER A 115 -28.37 -10.93 35.56
C SER A 115 -27.18 -11.11 34.62
N VAL A 116 -26.48 -10.03 34.26
CA VAL A 116 -25.37 -10.04 33.31
C VAL A 116 -24.28 -9.04 33.73
N ASP A 117 -23.10 -9.56 34.04
CA ASP A 117 -21.95 -8.72 34.43
C ASP A 117 -21.24 -8.07 33.23
N SER A 118 -21.15 -8.80 32.11
CA SER A 118 -20.41 -8.33 30.92
C SER A 118 -20.85 -9.00 29.62
N GLU A 119 -20.71 -8.27 28.51
CA GLU A 119 -20.81 -8.75 27.13
C GLU A 119 -19.44 -8.70 26.46
N GLN A 120 -19.04 -9.80 25.81
CA GLN A 120 -17.81 -9.88 25.02
C GLN A 120 -18.16 -10.29 23.60
N SER A 121 -17.59 -9.60 22.62
CA SER A 121 -17.75 -9.89 21.21
C SER A 121 -16.40 -9.84 20.53
N GLY A 122 -16.20 -10.72 19.55
CA GLY A 122 -14.97 -10.77 18.77
C GLY A 122 -15.27 -11.13 17.33
N LEU A 123 -14.63 -10.43 16.41
CA LEU A 123 -14.64 -10.73 14.98
C LEU A 123 -13.19 -10.85 14.51
N LEU A 124 -12.93 -11.88 13.70
CA LEU A 124 -11.67 -12.07 13.00
C LEU A 124 -11.99 -12.44 11.56
N ASN A 125 -11.42 -11.70 10.63
CA ASN A 125 -11.49 -11.94 9.20
C ASN A 125 -10.07 -12.03 8.63
N VAL A 126 -9.82 -13.05 7.83
CA VAL A 126 -8.57 -13.24 7.12
C VAL A 126 -8.91 -13.55 5.67
N SER A 127 -8.43 -12.70 4.76
CA SER A 127 -8.53 -12.88 3.32
C SER A 127 -7.14 -13.10 2.75
N LEU A 128 -7.04 -14.06 1.82
CA LEU A 128 -5.82 -14.36 1.10
C LEU A 128 -6.16 -14.47 -0.38
N GLU A 129 -5.56 -13.59 -1.16
CA GLU A 129 -5.76 -13.52 -2.60
C GLU A 129 -4.41 -13.67 -3.30
N LYS A 130 -4.40 -14.40 -4.42
CA LYS A 130 -3.23 -14.52 -5.28
C LYS A 130 -3.63 -14.17 -6.70
N SER A 131 -3.08 -13.08 -7.20
CA SER A 131 -3.23 -12.74 -8.62
C SER A 131 -2.38 -13.73 -9.45
N LEU A 132 -3.03 -14.44 -10.37
CA LEU A 132 -2.35 -15.22 -11.40
C LEU A 132 -2.31 -14.36 -12.66
N SER A 133 -1.14 -14.28 -13.30
CA SER A 133 -0.99 -13.49 -14.53
C SER A 133 -1.95 -13.98 -15.62
N GLN A 134 -2.37 -13.06 -16.49
CA GLN A 134 -3.38 -13.30 -17.53
C GLN A 134 -2.89 -14.24 -18.67
N HIS A 135 -1.61 -14.63 -18.65
CA HIS A 135 -0.99 -15.51 -19.64
C HIS A 135 -0.48 -16.76 -18.92
N TRP A 136 -1.29 -17.82 -18.97
CA TRP A 136 -0.88 -19.19 -18.64
C TRP A 136 -0.31 -19.88 -19.88
#